data_AF-A0A967UER3-F1
#
_entry.id   AF-A0A967UER3-F1
#
_cell.length_a   1.000
_cell.length_b   1.000
_cell.length_c   1.000
_cell.angle_alpha   90.00
_cell.angle_beta   90.00
_cell.angle_gamma   90.00
#
_symmetry.space_group_name_H-M   'P 1'
#
loop_
_entity.id
_entity.type
_entity.pdbx_description
1 polymer ?
#
loop_
_entity_poly.entity_id
_entity_poly.type
_entity_poly.pdbx_seq_one_letter_code
_entity_poly.pdbx_strand_id
1 'polypeptide(L)'
;MNYVLVKDRVWGKGARQRVFPMTLALRLVAFSETLILVLSGLVSYFHFIGIDNPHFSYYGIGIGALTVVVIASFFQMGFYEFGSMQNPSRHIFKMLGALWIVFLIFLSLAFAFKVTGQISRMWVFSWFLSSALLLCLERNMTRSLFRRLAKEGKLSRRMI
;
A
#
# COMPACT_ATOMS: atom_id res chain seq x y z
N MET A 1 -55.21 1.58 -26.77
CA MET A 1 -54.02 2.36 -27.19
C MET A 1 -54.33 3.83 -26.95
N ASN A 2 -53.90 4.40 -25.81
CA ASN A 2 -53.68 5.85 -25.67
C ASN A 2 -52.95 6.11 -24.35
N TYR A 3 -51.76 6.68 -24.49
CA TYR A 3 -50.82 7.04 -23.45
C TYR A 3 -51.26 8.37 -22.83
N VAL A 4 -51.34 8.46 -21.51
CA VAL A 4 -51.44 9.75 -20.81
C VAL A 4 -50.33 9.83 -19.79
N LEU A 5 -49.50 10.85 -19.99
CA LEU A 5 -48.24 11.11 -19.32
C LEU A 5 -48.46 11.54 -17.86
N VAL A 6 -47.84 10.82 -16.93
CA VAL A 6 -47.73 11.26 -15.53
C VAL A 6 -46.53 12.19 -15.40
N LYS A 7 -46.83 13.46 -15.67
CA LYS A 7 -46.32 14.71 -15.10
C LYS A 7 -45.23 14.58 -14.02
N ASP A 8 -44.01 14.88 -14.43
CA ASP A 8 -43.00 15.71 -13.78
C ASP A 8 -43.19 16.03 -12.28
N ARG A 9 -42.40 15.34 -11.44
CA ARG A 9 -42.06 15.80 -10.10
C ARG A 9 -40.57 16.10 -10.03
N VAL A 10 -40.21 17.26 -10.57
CA VAL A 10 -39.01 18.00 -10.20
C VAL A 10 -39.17 18.39 -8.73
N TRP A 11 -38.28 17.98 -7.82
CA TRP A 11 -37.79 18.71 -6.63
C TRP A 11 -36.83 17.81 -5.83
N GLY A 12 -35.54 18.16 -5.85
CA GLY A 12 -34.51 17.47 -5.06
C GLY A 12 -33.11 17.97 -5.38
N LYS A 13 -32.88 19.26 -5.15
CA LYS A 13 -31.58 19.94 -5.30
C LYS A 13 -30.46 19.17 -4.59
N GLY A 14 -29.48 18.73 -5.36
CA GLY A 14 -28.05 18.90 -5.07
C GLY A 14 -27.56 18.65 -3.65
N ALA A 15 -27.69 17.43 -3.14
CA ALA A 15 -26.64 16.90 -2.28
C ALA A 15 -25.71 16.08 -3.17
N ARG A 16 -24.66 16.71 -3.72
CA ARG A 16 -23.44 15.99 -4.10
C ARG A 16 -22.91 15.36 -2.81
N GLN A 17 -23.49 14.24 -2.40
CA GLN A 17 -22.84 13.35 -1.48
C GLN A 17 -21.54 13.02 -2.19
N ARG A 18 -20.43 13.54 -1.65
CA ARG A 18 -19.10 13.16 -2.10
C ARG A 18 -18.98 11.69 -1.73
N VAL A 19 -19.52 10.82 -2.58
CA VAL A 19 -19.15 9.43 -2.62
C VAL A 19 -17.69 9.51 -3.00
N PHE A 20 -16.81 9.61 -2.00
CA PHE A 20 -15.39 9.45 -2.22
C PHE A 20 -15.30 8.13 -2.95
N PRO A 21 -14.89 8.12 -4.23
CA PRO A 21 -14.85 6.89 -4.96
C PRO A 21 -13.89 6.02 -4.18
N MET A 22 -14.37 4.90 -3.66
CA MET A 22 -13.60 4.01 -2.77
C MET A 22 -12.27 3.61 -3.41
N THR A 23 -12.22 3.63 -4.74
CA THR A 23 -11.00 3.52 -5.56
C THR A 23 -9.95 4.59 -5.27
N LEU A 24 -10.32 5.83 -4.94
CA LEU A 24 -9.40 6.89 -4.53
C LEU A 24 -8.80 6.61 -3.15
N ALA A 25 -9.60 6.14 -2.18
CA ALA A 25 -9.10 5.78 -0.86
C ALA A 25 -8.09 4.62 -0.94
N LEU A 26 -8.40 3.60 -1.75
CA LEU A 26 -7.50 2.48 -2.00
C LEU A 26 -6.20 2.92 -2.71
N ARG A 27 -6.30 3.84 -3.68
CA ARG A 27 -5.14 4.42 -4.35
C ARG A 27 -4.25 5.23 -3.42
N LEU A 28 -4.82 5.96 -2.46
CA LEU A 28 -4.05 6.70 -1.47
C LEU A 28 -3.29 5.77 -0.53
N VAL A 29 -3.86 4.61 -0.17
CA VAL A 29 -3.16 3.58 0.60
C VAL A 29 -2.02 2.96 -0.21
N ALA A 30 -2.24 2.61 -1.47
CA ALA A 30 -1.16 2.12 -2.33
C ALA A 30 -0.01 3.14 -2.46
N PHE A 31 -0.35 4.43 -2.55
CA PHE A 31 0.61 5.51 -2.60
C PHE A 31 1.37 5.68 -1.27
N SER A 32 0.69 5.59 -0.12
CA SER A 32 1.36 5.64 1.18
C SER A 32 2.28 4.44 1.40
N GLU A 33 1.85 3.23 1.02
CA GLU A 33 2.68 2.01 1.07
C GLU A 33 3.92 2.14 0.17
N THR A 34 3.77 2.73 -1.02
CA THR A 34 4.90 3.03 -1.91
C THR A 34 5.88 4.02 -1.27
N LEU A 35 5.38 5.11 -0.68
CA LEU A 35 6.21 6.08 0.02
C LEU A 35 6.94 5.45 1.20
N ILE A 36 6.28 4.57 1.97
CA ILE A 36 6.90 3.85 3.07
C ILE A 36 8.10 3.03 2.57
N LEU A 37 7.93 2.25 1.51
CA LEU A 37 9.00 1.41 0.96
C LEU A 37 10.19 2.23 0.44
N VAL A 38 9.92 3.33 -0.26
CA VAL A 38 10.95 4.22 -0.81
C VAL A 38 11.69 4.97 0.30
N LEU A 39 10.95 5.62 1.21
CA LEU A 39 11.53 6.41 2.31
C LEU A 39 12.30 5.51 3.28
N SER A 40 11.79 4.32 3.57
CA SER A 40 12.49 3.29 4.33
C SER A 40 13.86 2.96 3.73
N GLY A 41 13.92 2.83 2.40
CA GLY A 41 15.16 2.52 1.67
C GLY A 41 16.14 3.69 1.69
N LEU A 42 15.63 4.91 1.51
CA LEU A 42 16.43 6.14 1.55
C LEU A 42 16.98 6.42 2.95
N VAL A 43 16.15 6.33 3.99
CA VAL A 43 16.58 6.52 5.39
C VAL A 43 17.64 5.48 5.76
N SER A 44 17.42 4.22 5.39
CA SER A 44 18.42 3.15 5.60
C SER A 44 19.71 3.44 4.84
N TYR A 45 19.63 4.00 3.63
CA TYR A 45 20.79 4.37 2.82
C TYR A 45 21.62 5.47 3.51
N PHE A 46 20.98 6.57 3.93
CA PHE A 46 21.66 7.66 4.61
C PHE A 46 22.27 7.24 5.95
N HIS A 47 21.62 6.33 6.68
CA HIS A 47 22.10 5.92 8.01
C HIS A 47 23.34 5.02 7.95
N PHE A 48 23.41 4.10 6.98
CA PHE A 48 24.46 3.07 6.95
C PHE A 48 25.58 3.32 5.92
N ILE A 49 25.32 4.09 4.86
CA ILE A 49 26.26 4.18 3.71
C ILE A 49 26.82 5.58 3.56
N GLY A 50 26.03 6.62 3.84
CA GLY A 50 26.44 8.02 3.62
C GLY A 50 26.44 8.43 2.14
N ILE A 51 26.55 9.74 1.90
CA ILE A 51 26.35 10.36 0.58
C ILE A 51 27.54 10.13 -0.37
N ASP A 52 28.73 9.92 0.18
CA ASP A 52 29.99 9.89 -0.60
C ASP A 52 30.27 8.56 -1.30
N ASN A 53 29.28 7.65 -1.38
CA ASN A 53 29.48 6.33 -1.95
C ASN A 53 29.28 6.33 -3.49
N PRO A 54 30.30 5.96 -4.29
CA PRO A 54 30.21 5.96 -5.76
C PRO A 54 29.17 4.97 -6.31
N HIS A 55 28.66 4.05 -5.48
CA HIS A 55 27.64 3.07 -5.85
C HIS A 55 26.19 3.50 -5.58
N PHE A 56 25.92 4.81 -5.38
CA PHE A 56 24.56 5.33 -5.14
C PHE A 56 23.50 4.81 -6.12
N SER A 57 23.84 4.71 -7.41
CA SER A 57 22.92 4.24 -8.46
C SER A 57 22.40 2.82 -8.22
N TYR A 58 23.23 1.91 -7.69
CA TYR A 58 22.81 0.53 -7.38
C TYR A 58 21.75 0.50 -6.28
N TYR A 59 21.89 1.36 -5.25
CA TYR A 59 20.92 1.47 -4.17
C TYR A 59 19.61 2.09 -4.67
N GLY A 60 19.68 3.13 -5.50
CA GLY A 60 18.49 3.74 -6.11
C GLY A 60 17.70 2.75 -6.96
N ILE A 61 18.39 1.99 -7.82
CA ILE A 61 17.77 0.92 -8.63
C ILE A 61 17.19 -0.18 -7.72
N GLY A 62 17.92 -0.58 -6.68
CA GLY A 62 17.45 -1.57 -5.70
C GLY A 62 16.18 -1.15 -5.00
N ILE A 63 16.10 0.09 -4.49
CA ILE A 63 14.90 0.65 -3.87
C ILE A 63 13.72 0.63 -4.83
N GLY A 64 13.93 1.10 -6.07
CA GLY A 64 12.89 1.13 -7.09
C GLY A 64 12.38 -0.26 -7.44
N ALA A 65 13.29 -1.20 -7.74
CA ALA A 65 12.96 -2.57 -8.12
C ALA A 65 12.22 -3.30 -6.99
N LEU A 66 12.71 -3.22 -5.76
CA LEU A 66 12.07 -3.84 -4.60
C LEU A 66 10.67 -3.25 -4.36
N THR A 67 10.54 -1.93 -4.44
CA THR A 67 9.23 -1.25 -4.28
C THR A 67 8.24 -1.73 -5.33
N VAL A 68 8.63 -1.76 -6.61
CA VAL A 68 7.76 -2.22 -7.71
C VAL A 68 7.34 -3.67 -7.48
N VAL A 69 8.25 -4.57 -7.12
CA VAL A 69 7.95 -5.99 -6.92
C VAL A 69 7.02 -6.19 -5.72
N VAL A 70 7.24 -5.50 -4.60
CA VAL A 70 6.34 -5.57 -3.43
C VAL A 70 4.95 -5.06 -3.78
N ILE A 71 4.84 -3.88 -4.41
CA ILE A 71 3.55 -3.29 -4.77
C ILE A 71 2.82 -4.17 -5.79
N ALA A 72 3.52 -4.70 -6.80
CA ALA A 72 2.95 -5.64 -7.75
C ALA A 72 2.45 -6.93 -7.07
N SER A 73 3.18 -7.43 -6.07
CA SER A 73 2.74 -8.58 -5.27
C SER A 73 1.47 -8.26 -4.48
N PHE A 74 1.37 -7.06 -3.92
CA PHE A 74 0.17 -6.62 -3.20
C PHE A 74 -1.05 -6.47 -4.11
N PHE A 75 -0.86 -5.98 -5.33
CA PHE A 75 -1.89 -5.95 -6.36
C PHE A 75 -2.38 -7.36 -6.71
N GLN A 76 -1.47 -8.30 -6.96
CA GLN A 76 -1.82 -9.69 -7.28
C GLN A 76 -2.56 -10.40 -6.13
N MET A 77 -2.26 -10.05 -4.88
CA MET A 77 -2.93 -10.61 -3.70
C MET A 77 -4.31 -10.01 -3.42
N GLY A 78 -4.79 -9.07 -4.24
CA GLY A 78 -6.11 -8.45 -4.07
C GLY A 78 -6.21 -7.59 -2.81
N PHE A 79 -5.09 -7.05 -2.30
CA PHE A 79 -5.12 -6.18 -1.11
C PHE A 79 -5.81 -4.84 -1.38
N TYR A 80 -6.00 -4.48 -2.64
CA TYR A 80 -6.70 -3.27 -3.10
C TYR A 80 -8.11 -3.56 -3.64
N GLU A 81 -8.68 -4.74 -3.36
CA GLU A 81 -10.05 -5.07 -3.75
C GLU A 81 -11.06 -4.79 -2.62
N PHE A 82 -12.27 -4.39 -3.00
CA PHE A 82 -13.37 -4.04 -2.10
C PHE A 82 -13.74 -5.17 -1.12
N GLY A 83 -13.64 -6.44 -1.53
CA GLY A 83 -13.97 -7.61 -0.70
C GLY A 83 -12.95 -7.92 0.39
N SER A 84 -11.74 -7.36 0.30
CA SER A 84 -10.61 -7.64 1.20
C SER A 84 -10.78 -7.04 2.61
N MET A 85 -11.74 -6.12 2.80
CA MET A 85 -11.96 -5.43 4.08
C MET A 85 -12.68 -6.25 5.15
N GLN A 86 -13.20 -7.44 4.82
CA GLN A 86 -14.04 -8.22 5.73
C GLN A 86 -13.25 -9.07 6.74
N ASN A 87 -11.96 -9.37 6.53
CA ASN A 87 -11.22 -10.28 7.41
C ASN A 87 -9.78 -9.83 7.80
N PRO A 88 -9.65 -8.66 8.48
CA PRO A 88 -8.41 -7.87 8.56
C PRO A 88 -7.19 -8.56 9.20
N SER A 89 -7.38 -9.52 10.12
CA SER A 89 -6.27 -10.13 10.86
C SER A 89 -5.40 -11.06 10.00
N ARG A 90 -5.99 -11.76 9.01
CA ARG A 90 -5.23 -12.61 8.09
C ARG A 90 -4.44 -11.82 7.05
N HIS A 91 -4.78 -10.55 6.81
CA HIS A 91 -4.11 -9.73 5.79
C HIS A 91 -2.71 -9.30 6.23
N ILE A 92 -2.50 -9.01 7.52
CA ILE A 92 -1.17 -8.60 8.03
C ILE A 92 -0.15 -9.72 7.82
N PHE A 93 -0.49 -10.96 8.18
CA PHE A 93 0.41 -12.10 7.98
C PHE A 93 0.67 -12.39 6.50
N LYS A 94 -0.34 -12.25 5.64
CA LYS A 94 -0.15 -12.40 4.18
C LYS A 94 0.75 -11.31 3.61
N MET A 95 0.59 -10.07 4.05
CA MET A 95 1.42 -8.93 3.63
C MET A 95 2.88 -9.11 4.07
N LEU A 96 3.10 -9.50 5.33
CA LEU A 96 4.43 -9.82 5.84
C LEU A 96 5.04 -11.01 5.10
N GLY A 97 4.25 -12.05 4.81
CA GLY A 97 4.70 -13.19 4.01
C GLY A 97 5.12 -12.78 2.59
N ALA A 98 4.34 -11.91 1.94
CA ALA A 98 4.69 -11.37 0.62
C ALA A 98 6.00 -10.57 0.66
N LEU A 99 6.15 -9.67 1.64
CA LEU A 99 7.36 -8.89 1.83
C LEU A 99 8.57 -9.81 2.11
N TRP A 100 8.38 -10.85 2.92
CA TRP A 100 9.40 -11.86 3.22
C TRP A 100 9.84 -12.62 1.96
N ILE A 101 8.89 -13.06 1.13
CA ILE A 101 9.17 -13.75 -0.13
C ILE A 101 9.98 -12.83 -1.06
N VAL A 102 9.59 -11.57 -1.22
CA VAL A 102 10.32 -10.61 -2.06
C VAL A 102 11.74 -10.40 -1.54
N PHE A 103 11.90 -10.27 -0.22
CA PHE A 103 13.22 -10.17 0.42
C PHE A 103 14.08 -11.42 0.16
N LEU A 104 13.53 -12.63 0.31
CA LEU A 104 14.26 -13.88 0.05
C LEU A 104 14.63 -14.03 -1.42
N ILE A 105 13.75 -13.68 -2.35
CA ILE A 105 14.04 -13.70 -3.79
C ILE A 105 15.18 -12.74 -4.10
N PHE A 106 15.09 -11.51 -3.61
CA PHE A 106 16.14 -10.52 -3.80
C PHE A 106 17.48 -10.99 -3.22
N LEU A 107 17.47 -11.54 -2.01
CA LEU A 107 18.67 -12.06 -1.37
C LEU A 107 19.27 -13.21 -2.19
N SER A 108 18.44 -14.14 -2.64
CA SER A 108 18.85 -15.28 -3.46
C SER A 108 19.48 -14.83 -4.78
N LEU A 109 18.86 -13.87 -5.47
CA LEU A 109 19.40 -13.28 -6.70
C LEU A 109 20.71 -12.54 -6.42
N ALA A 110 20.79 -11.76 -5.34
CA ALA A 110 21.99 -11.04 -4.96
C ALA A 110 23.17 -12.00 -4.72
N PHE A 111 22.92 -13.14 -4.07
CA PHE A 111 23.91 -14.21 -3.89
C PHE A 111 24.28 -14.89 -5.20
N ALA A 112 23.30 -15.24 -6.04
CA ALA A 112 23.54 -15.89 -7.32
C ALA A 112 24.40 -15.03 -8.26
N PHE A 113 24.15 -13.72 -8.30
CA PHE A 113 24.95 -12.77 -9.09
C PHE A 113 26.24 -12.30 -8.39
N LYS A 114 26.55 -12.81 -7.19
CA LYS A 114 27.72 -12.41 -6.37
C LYS A 114 27.82 -10.90 -6.11
N VAL A 115 26.70 -10.18 -6.09
CA VAL A 115 26.66 -8.73 -5.81
C VAL A 115 26.60 -8.42 -4.30
N THR A 116 26.60 -9.45 -3.44
CA THR A 116 26.56 -9.33 -1.97
C THR A 116 27.80 -8.70 -1.34
N GLY A 117 28.87 -8.50 -2.12
CA GLY A 117 30.05 -7.69 -1.74
C GLY A 117 29.92 -6.21 -2.11
N GLN A 118 29.03 -5.86 -3.04
CA GLN A 118 28.82 -4.48 -3.51
C GLN A 118 27.68 -3.77 -2.77
N ILE A 119 26.68 -4.54 -2.31
CA ILE A 119 25.52 -4.04 -1.58
C ILE A 119 25.67 -4.33 -0.09
N SER A 120 25.45 -3.31 0.76
CA SER A 120 25.43 -3.48 2.21
C SER A 120 24.31 -4.43 2.67
N ARG A 121 24.69 -5.53 3.32
CA ARG A 121 23.72 -6.51 3.87
C ARG A 121 22.87 -5.90 4.98
N MET A 122 23.48 -5.03 5.80
CA MET A 122 22.77 -4.27 6.83
C MET A 122 21.73 -3.34 6.22
N TRP A 123 22.01 -2.75 5.05
CA TRP A 123 21.04 -1.91 4.35
C TRP A 123 19.81 -2.72 3.90
N VAL A 124 20.00 -3.88 3.27
CA VAL A 124 18.86 -4.72 2.83
C VAL A 124 18.04 -5.20 4.04
N PHE A 125 18.70 -5.61 5.12
CA PHE A 125 18.02 -6.11 6.32
C PHE A 125 17.29 -4.99 7.07
N SER A 126 17.90 -3.82 7.22
CA SER A 126 17.26 -2.65 7.84
C SER A 126 16.06 -2.20 7.02
N TRP A 127 16.19 -2.07 5.70
CA TRP A 127 15.08 -1.76 4.80
C TRP A 127 13.91 -2.74 4.97
N PHE A 128 14.20 -4.04 5.01
CA PHE A 128 13.17 -5.07 5.20
C PHE A 128 12.45 -4.87 6.54
N LEU A 129 13.20 -4.70 7.63
CA LEU A 129 12.64 -4.58 8.98
C LEU A 129 11.85 -3.27 9.17
N SER A 130 12.38 -2.14 8.73
CA SER A 130 11.70 -0.84 8.81
C SER A 130 10.45 -0.83 7.94
N SER A 131 10.51 -1.39 6.73
CA SER A 131 9.33 -1.50 5.86
C SER A 131 8.25 -2.38 6.48
N ALA A 132 8.62 -3.54 7.03
CA ALA A 132 7.69 -4.44 7.70
C ALA A 132 6.97 -3.77 8.87
N LEU A 133 7.72 -3.04 9.70
CA LEU A 133 7.18 -2.30 10.84
C LEU A 133 6.26 -1.16 10.39
N LEU A 134 6.71 -0.32 9.45
CA LEU A 134 5.95 0.83 8.97
C LEU A 134 4.67 0.41 8.24
N LEU A 135 4.70 -0.64 7.42
CA LEU A 135 3.50 -1.18 6.78
C LEU A 135 2.50 -1.75 7.81
N CYS A 136 2.98 -2.43 8.84
CA CYS A 136 2.12 -2.88 9.94
C CYS A 136 1.47 -1.70 10.67
N LEU A 137 2.21 -0.63 10.93
CA LEU A 137 1.69 0.58 11.58
C LEU A 137 0.66 1.28 10.69
N GLU A 138 0.96 1.48 9.41
CA GLU A 138 0.04 2.05 8.42
C GLU A 138 -1.29 1.28 8.43
N ARG A 139 -1.23 -0.06 8.40
CA ARG A 139 -2.44 -0.88 8.35
C ARG A 139 -3.32 -0.71 9.58
N ASN A 140 -2.71 -0.55 10.75
CA ASN A 140 -3.42 -0.29 11.99
C ASN A 140 -4.02 1.13 12.02
N MET A 141 -3.30 2.12 11.51
CA MET A 141 -3.80 3.50 11.39
C MET A 141 -4.98 3.59 10.43
N THR A 142 -4.84 3.01 9.24
CA THR A 142 -5.88 2.96 8.20
C THR A 142 -7.12 2.23 8.74
N ARG A 143 -6.95 1.11 9.44
CA ARG A 143 -8.05 0.41 10.13
C ARG A 143 -8.75 1.29 11.17
N SER A 144 -8.00 2.01 11.99
CA SER A 144 -8.56 2.91 13.01
C SER A 144 -9.36 4.03 12.36
N LEU A 145 -8.83 4.64 11.30
CA LEU A 145 -9.49 5.70 10.55
C LEU A 145 -10.79 5.23 9.90
N PHE A 146 -10.77 4.10 9.19
CA PHE A 146 -11.99 3.52 8.59
C PHE A 146 -13.04 3.15 9.66
N ARG A 147 -12.62 2.60 10.80
CA ARG A 147 -13.55 2.29 11.91
C ARG A 147 -14.15 3.54 12.53
N ARG A 148 -13.38 4.63 12.68
CA ARG A 148 -13.88 5.92 13.17
C ARG A 148 -14.89 6.51 12.18
N LEU A 149 -14.55 6.54 10.89
CA LEU A 149 -15.44 7.02 9.83
C LEU A 149 -16.74 6.19 9.70
N ALA A 150 -16.67 4.88 9.93
CA ALA A 150 -17.85 4.01 9.97
C ALA A 150 -18.73 4.26 11.22
N LYS A 151 -18.11 4.53 12.38
CA LYS A 151 -18.82 4.88 13.62
C LYS A 151 -19.45 6.27 13.58
N GLU A 152 -18.86 7.22 12.85
CA GLU A 152 -19.38 8.58 12.66
C GLU A 152 -20.61 8.66 11.74
N GLY A 153 -21.15 7.52 11.27
CA GLY A 153 -22.50 7.48 10.70
C GLY A 153 -22.66 8.09 9.30
N LYS A 154 -21.59 8.28 8.53
CA LYS A 154 -21.70 8.71 7.12
C LYS A 154 -22.07 7.60 6.12
N LEU A 155 -22.13 6.34 6.55
CA LEU A 155 -22.88 5.34 5.78
C LEU A 155 -24.35 5.43 6.18
N SER A 156 -25.08 6.22 5.40
CA SER A 156 -26.54 6.25 5.37
C SER A 156 -27.09 4.83 5.43
N ARG A 157 -27.60 4.49 6.62
CA ARG A 157 -28.45 3.36 6.91
C ARG A 157 -29.77 3.51 6.13
N ARG A 158 -29.77 3.20 4.82
CA ARG A 158 -30.97 2.86 4.05
C ARG A 158 -30.60 1.85 2.97
N MET A 159 -30.62 0.58 3.35
CA MET A 159 -31.15 -0.44 2.45
C MET A 159 -32.68 -0.39 2.61
N ILE A 160 -33.36 0.07 1.56
CA ILE A 160 -34.75 -0.31 1.24
C ILE A 160 -34.65 -0.93 -0.15
#